data_AF-A0A356T354-F1
#
_entry.id   AF-A0A356T354-F1
#
_cell.length_a   1.000
_cell.length_b   1.000
_cell.length_c   1.000
_cell.angle_alpha   90.00
_cell.angle_beta   90.00
_cell.angle_gamma   90.00
#
_symmetry.space_group_name_H-M   'P 1'
#
loop_
_entity.id
_entity.type
_entity.pdbx_description
1 polymer ?
#
loop_
_entity_poly.entity_id
_entity_poly.type
_entity_poly.pdbx_seq_one_letter_code
_entity_poly.pdbx_strand_id
1 'polypeptide(L)'
;EGKRPEIWVTSARASGDVVDATIAGARMREVPSLILFGTGHGLAPALLEACDGVVAAIRGDGSYNHLSVRAAVAITLDRLFGEQGANPAGSD
;
A
#
# COMPACT_ATOMS: atom_id res chain seq x y z
N GLU A 1 -25.19 -8.44 -5.77
CA GLU A 1 -24.14 -9.06 -6.60
C GLU A 1 -22.76 -8.72 -6.06
N GLY A 2 -21.75 -9.56 -6.31
CA GLY A 2 -20.36 -9.32 -5.90
C GLY A 2 -19.61 -8.48 -6.92
N LYS A 3 -19.02 -7.35 -6.49
CA LYS A 3 -18.10 -6.55 -7.32
C LYS A 3 -16.72 -7.21 -7.33
N ARG A 4 -16.05 -7.26 -8.49
CA ARG A 4 -14.64 -7.69 -8.59
C ARG A 4 -13.78 -6.76 -7.70
N PRO A 5 -12.89 -7.30 -6.84
CA PRO A 5 -12.00 -6.47 -6.06
C PRO A 5 -10.90 -5.86 -6.93
N GLU A 6 -10.52 -4.61 -6.65
CA GLU A 6 -9.32 -4.00 -7.20
C GLU A 6 -8.08 -4.64 -6.56
N ILE A 7 -7.09 -4.99 -7.38
CA ILE A 7 -5.85 -5.63 -6.97
C ILE A 7 -4.78 -4.58 -6.76
N TRP A 8 -4.36 -4.42 -5.51
CA TRP A 8 -3.33 -3.50 -5.10
C TRP A 8 -2.07 -4.26 -4.70
N VAL A 9 -0.91 -3.76 -5.09
CA VAL A 9 0.38 -4.41 -4.79
C VAL A 9 1.32 -3.47 -4.05
N THR A 10 2.22 -4.04 -3.27
CA THR A 10 3.37 -3.32 -2.69
C THR A 10 4.67 -3.84 -3.31
N SER A 11 5.59 -2.95 -3.69
CA SER A 11 6.88 -3.37 -4.23
C SER A 11 8.00 -2.38 -3.92
N ALA A 12 9.05 -2.88 -3.27
CA ALA A 12 10.28 -2.11 -3.00
C ALA A 12 11.06 -1.75 -4.28
N ARG A 13 10.75 -2.41 -5.41
CA ARG A 13 11.41 -2.24 -6.71
C ARG A 13 10.46 -1.74 -7.80
N ALA A 14 9.28 -1.23 -7.44
CA ALA A 14 8.33 -0.77 -8.44
C ALA A 14 8.92 0.33 -9.33
N SER A 15 8.87 0.10 -10.64
CA SER A 15 9.06 1.09 -11.69
C SER A 15 7.71 1.29 -12.37
N GLY A 16 7.08 2.45 -12.19
CA GLY A 16 5.73 2.76 -12.68
C GLY A 16 5.05 3.85 -11.85
N ASP A 17 3.78 4.13 -12.15
CA ASP A 17 2.97 5.09 -11.40
C ASP A 17 2.62 4.53 -10.01
N VAL A 18 3.33 5.03 -9.01
CA VAL A 18 3.15 4.67 -7.60
C VAL A 18 2.11 5.60 -6.98
N VAL A 19 1.12 5.03 -6.30
CA VAL A 19 0.05 5.74 -5.63
C VAL A 19 0.41 5.99 -4.17
N ASP A 20 0.21 7.22 -3.71
CA ASP A 20 0.33 7.58 -2.29
C ASP A 20 -0.67 6.80 -1.43
N ALA A 21 -0.26 6.42 -0.23
CA ALA A 21 -1.09 5.60 0.66
C ALA A 21 -2.40 6.30 1.05
N THR A 22 -2.43 7.64 1.17
CA THR A 22 -3.67 8.37 1.45
C THR A 22 -4.68 8.22 0.31
N ILE A 23 -4.21 8.37 -0.93
CA ILE A 23 -5.05 8.27 -2.13
C ILE A 23 -5.54 6.83 -2.32
N ALA A 24 -4.65 5.86 -2.19
CA ALA A 24 -4.99 4.44 -2.26
C ALA A 24 -6.01 4.06 -1.18
N GLY A 25 -5.78 4.50 0.07
CA GLY A 25 -6.70 4.26 1.19
C GLY A 25 -8.08 4.88 0.99
N ALA A 26 -8.16 6.08 0.40
CA ALA A 26 -9.44 6.70 0.03
C ALA A 26 -10.19 5.85 -1.01
N ARG A 27 -9.51 5.40 -2.07
CA ARG A 27 -10.10 4.53 -3.09
C ARG A 27 -10.60 3.20 -2.52
N MET A 28 -9.80 2.56 -1.66
CA MET A 28 -10.12 1.28 -1.05
C MET A 28 -11.35 1.32 -0.12
N ARG A 29 -11.77 2.51 0.34
CA ARG A 29 -13.03 2.67 1.11
C ARG A 29 -14.27 2.66 0.21
N GLU A 30 -14.14 2.95 -1.08
CA GLU A 30 -15.26 3.04 -2.02
C GLU A 30 -15.55 1.71 -2.72
N VAL A 31 -14.52 0.87 -2.91
CA VAL A 31 -14.60 -0.35 -3.70
C VAL A 31 -13.90 -1.51 -2.98
N PRO A 32 -14.41 -2.75 -3.13
CA PRO A 32 -13.72 -3.93 -2.61
C PRO A 32 -12.29 -3.97 -3.16
N SER A 33 -11.32 -4.22 -2.28
CA SER A 33 -9.91 -4.15 -2.63
C SER A 33 -9.16 -5.33 -2.01
N LEU A 34 -8.20 -5.87 -2.75
CA LEU A 34 -7.29 -6.93 -2.32
C LEU A 34 -5.86 -6.41 -2.38
N ILE A 35 -5.19 -6.36 -1.24
CA ILE A 35 -3.79 -5.94 -1.16
C ILE A 35 -2.89 -7.17 -1.12
N LEU A 36 -1.96 -7.24 -2.08
CA LEU A 36 -1.00 -8.32 -2.24
C LEU A 36 0.39 -7.87 -1.82
N PHE A 37 1.02 -8.67 -0.97
CA PHE A 37 2.37 -8.42 -0.46
C PHE A 37 3.34 -9.44 -1.05
N GLY A 38 4.49 -8.95 -1.51
CA GLY A 38 5.58 -9.81 -1.97
C GLY A 38 6.17 -10.66 -0.84
N THR A 39 6.87 -11.72 -1.25
CA THR A 39 7.75 -12.46 -0.34
C THR A 39 9.16 -11.85 -0.39
N GLY A 40 10.15 -12.44 0.29
CA GLY A 40 11.54 -11.93 0.26
C GLY A 40 12.17 -11.78 -1.14
N HIS A 41 11.59 -12.41 -2.17
CA HIS A 41 12.02 -12.29 -3.57
C HIS A 41 11.20 -11.28 -4.39
N GLY A 42 10.21 -10.61 -3.79
CA GLY A 42 9.29 -9.69 -4.46
C GLY A 42 8.02 -10.36 -4.99
N LEU A 43 7.32 -9.64 -5.88
CA LEU A 43 6.15 -10.13 -6.61
C LEU A 43 6.54 -10.55 -8.03
N ALA A 44 5.80 -11.50 -8.60
CA ALA A 44 5.99 -11.92 -9.98
C ALA A 44 5.70 -10.75 -10.94
N PRO A 45 6.48 -10.55 -12.02
CA PRO A 45 6.25 -9.47 -12.98
C PRO A 45 4.83 -9.45 -13.55
N ALA A 46 4.27 -10.62 -13.87
CA ALA A 46 2.91 -10.75 -14.38
C ALA A 46 1.84 -10.19 -13.43
N LEU A 47 2.10 -10.15 -12.12
CA LEU A 47 1.18 -9.55 -11.15
C LEU A 47 1.30 -8.02 -11.12
N LEU A 48 2.49 -7.47 -11.34
CA LEU A 48 2.69 -6.03 -11.46
C LEU A 48 1.98 -5.49 -12.72
N GLU A 49 1.96 -6.26 -13.81
CA GLU A 49 1.24 -5.91 -15.04
C GLU A 49 -0.29 -6.02 -14.93
N ALA A 50 -0.77 -6.91 -14.05
CA ALA A 50 -2.20 -7.19 -13.89
C ALA A 50 -2.85 -6.47 -12.69
N CYS A 51 -2.10 -5.65 -11.95
CA CYS A 51 -2.63 -4.91 -10.80
C CYS A 51 -3.36 -3.64 -11.23
N ASP A 52 -4.33 -3.23 -10.41
CA ASP A 52 -5.08 -1.99 -10.60
C ASP A 52 -4.34 -0.78 -9.97
N GLY A 53 -3.38 -1.03 -9.06
CA GLY A 53 -2.52 0.02 -8.50
C GLY A 53 -1.35 -0.48 -7.66
N VAL A 54 -0.29 0.32 -7.60
CA VAL A 54 0.91 0.07 -6.79
C VAL A 54 0.95 1.07 -5.63
N VAL A 55 0.88 0.58 -4.39
CA VAL A 55 1.02 1.44 -3.20
C VAL A 55 2.49 1.73 -2.94
N ALA A 56 2.79 2.98 -2.57
CA ALA A 56 4.13 3.41 -2.22
C ALA A 56 4.81 2.51 -1.17
N ALA A 57 5.99 2.00 -1.52
CA ALA A 57 6.77 1.19 -0.61
C ALA A 57 7.20 1.98 0.63
N ILE A 58 7.35 1.27 1.74
CA ILE A 58 7.97 1.81 2.95
C ILE A 58 9.45 2.05 2.62
N ARG A 59 9.95 3.26 2.85
CA ARG A 59 11.36 3.63 2.64
C ARG A 59 11.97 3.99 4.00
N GLY A 60 13.10 3.36 4.33
CA GLY A 60 13.98 3.79 5.42
C GLY A 60 15.03 4.79 4.93
N ASP A 61 15.81 5.31 5.85
CA ASP A 61 16.91 6.27 5.64
C ASP A 61 18.22 5.61 5.14
N GLY A 62 18.28 4.29 5.04
CA GLY A 62 19.47 3.54 4.63
C GLY A 62 19.27 2.58 3.45
N SER A 63 20.34 1.87 3.08
CA SER A 63 20.37 0.84 2.02
C SER A 63 19.64 -0.46 2.39
N TYR A 64 19.13 -0.57 3.62
CA TYR A 64 18.53 -1.77 4.18
C TYR A 64 17.02 -1.58 4.37
N ASN A 65 16.22 -2.23 3.52
CA ASN A 65 14.76 -2.19 3.58
C ASN A 65 14.15 -3.60 3.71
N HIS A 66 14.86 -4.52 4.37
CA HIS A 66 14.39 -5.89 4.60
C HIS A 66 13.45 -5.94 5.81
N LEU A 67 12.29 -5.31 5.68
CA LEU A 67 11.20 -5.51 6.62
C LEU A 67 10.67 -6.94 6.49
N SER A 68 10.34 -7.56 7.61
CA SER A 68 9.53 -8.78 7.58
C SER A 68 8.18 -8.46 6.90
N VAL A 69 7.59 -9.45 6.23
CA VAL A 69 6.27 -9.27 5.60
C VAL A 69 5.24 -8.79 6.61
N ARG A 70 5.28 -9.28 7.86
CA ARG A 70 4.38 -8.81 8.93
C ARG A 70 4.56 -7.32 9.25
N ALA A 71 5.81 -6.86 9.36
CA ALA A 71 6.10 -5.45 9.61
C ALA A 71 5.67 -4.58 8.42
N ALA A 72 5.94 -5.03 7.19
CA ALA A 72 5.51 -4.34 5.98
C ALA A 72 3.98 -4.21 5.90
N VAL A 73 3.25 -5.29 6.24
CA VAL A 73 1.78 -5.30 6.29
C VAL A 73 1.29 -4.30 7.34
N ALA A 74 1.80 -4.36 8.58
CA ALA A 74 1.35 -3.49 9.66
C ALA A 74 1.50 -2.00 9.30
N ILE A 75 2.69 -1.59 8.84
CA ILE A 75 2.97 -0.20 8.47
C ILE A 75 2.12 0.22 7.24
N THR A 76 1.94 -0.67 6.27
CA THR A 76 1.14 -0.35 5.08
C THR A 76 -0.32 -0.13 5.45
N LEU A 77 -0.90 -1.00 6.28
CA LEU A 77 -2.28 -0.85 6.74
C LEU A 77 -2.47 0.40 7.59
N ASP A 78 -1.51 0.74 8.44
CA ASP A 78 -1.51 1.99 9.20
C ASP A 78 -1.50 3.23 8.29
N ARG A 79 -0.68 3.23 7.23
CA ARG A 79 -0.66 4.34 6.26
C ARG A 79 -1.94 4.45 5.42
N LEU A 80 -2.58 3.33 5.11
CA LEU A 80 -3.82 3.29 4.31
C LEU A 80 -5.06 3.66 5.13
N PHE A 81 -5.11 3.18 6.37
CA PHE A 81 -6.34 3.15 7.17
C PHE A 81 -6.18 3.65 8.61
N GLY A 82 -4.96 3.88 9.08
CA GLY A 82 -4.70 4.46 10.39
C GLY A 82 -5.30 5.85 10.52
N GLU A 83 -5.52 6.27 11.76
CA GLU A 83 -6.00 7.61 12.05
C GLU A 83 -4.93 8.61 11.60
N GLN A 84 -5.19 9.33 10.50
CA GLN A 84 -4.49 10.59 10.27
C GLN A 84 -4.83 11.45 11.48
N GLY A 85 -3.85 11.64 12.36
CA GLY A 85 -4.07 12.09 13.73
C GLY A 85 -5.11 13.20 13.81
N ALA A 86 -5.98 13.07 14.82
CA ALA A 86 -6.79 14.14 15.37
C ALA A 86 -6.10 15.49 15.13
N ASN A 87 -6.77 16.37 14.39
CA ASN A 87 -6.36 17.77 14.31
C ASN A 87 -6.24 18.32 15.73
N PRO A 88 -5.04 18.71 16.25
CA PRO A 88 -5.00 19.46 17.51
C PRO A 88 -5.39 20.93 17.32
N ALA A 89 -5.73 21.39 16.11
CA ALA A 89 -6.15 22.76 15.84
C ALA A 89 -7.67 22.85 15.59
N GLY A 90 -8.43 22.58 16.64
CA GLY A 90 -9.77 23.13 16.83
C GLY A 90 -9.71 24.23 17.88
N SER A 91 -8.95 25.29 17.63
CA SER A 91 -9.05 26.56 18.34
C SER A 91 -9.07 27.68 17.31
N ASP A 92 -10.28 27.95 16.82
CA ASP A 92 -10.81 29.30 16.63
C ASP A 92 -12.32 29.24 16.91
#